data_AF-A0A7V8XJF0-F1
#
_entry.id   AF-A0A7V8XJF0-F1
#
_cell.length_a   1.000
_cell.length_b   1.000
_cell.length_c   1.000
_cell.angle_alpha   90.00
_cell.angle_beta   90.00
_cell.angle_gamma   90.00
#
_symmetry.space_group_name_H-M   'P 1'
#
loop_
_entity.id
_entity.type
_entity.pdbx_description
1 polymer ?
#
loop_
_entity_poly.entity_id
_entity_poly.type
_entity_poly.pdbx_seq_one_letter_code
_entity_poly.pdbx_strand_id
1 'polypeptide(L)'
;MTAGRHDRPSPQELAEAVREFLQAEILPTIDDHRLKFRTLVAINGLGIAERELWETAAPVPNRSREDDWELARRIRAGDVPENAIPLLKEQVAQKLRISNPRYLARYE
;
A
#
# COMPACT_ATOMS: atom_id res chain seq x y z
N MET A 1 14.43 -27.94 23.48
CA MET A 1 14.01 -26.75 24.24
C MET A 1 14.75 -25.54 23.67
N THR A 2 14.13 -24.84 22.73
CA THR A 2 14.64 -23.59 22.13
C THR A 2 13.49 -22.59 22.10
N ALA A 3 13.16 -22.04 23.26
CA ALA A 3 12.31 -20.87 23.38
C ALA A 3 13.18 -19.64 23.11
N GLY A 4 12.80 -18.79 22.16
CA GLY A 4 13.44 -17.48 21.97
C GLY A 4 13.75 -17.10 20.52
N ARG A 5 12.71 -16.90 19.69
CA ARG A 5 12.63 -15.89 18.60
C ARG A 5 11.26 -15.89 17.91
N HIS A 6 10.51 -16.99 18.02
CA HIS A 6 9.22 -17.21 17.35
C HIS A 6 7.97 -16.92 18.18
N ASP A 7 8.10 -16.50 19.44
CA ASP A 7 6.94 -16.29 20.34
C ASP A 7 6.41 -14.86 20.34
N ARG A 8 7.05 -13.94 19.61
CA ARG A 8 6.66 -12.53 19.57
C ARG A 8 6.11 -12.19 18.19
N PRO A 9 4.88 -11.63 18.09
CA PRO A 9 4.29 -11.29 16.82
C PRO A 9 5.15 -10.27 16.06
N SER A 10 5.23 -10.46 14.75
CA SER A 10 5.87 -9.57 13.80
C SER A 10 5.16 -8.21 13.74
N PRO A 11 5.84 -7.13 13.27
CA PRO A 11 5.20 -5.84 13.05
C PRO A 11 3.95 -5.92 12.15
N GLN A 12 3.95 -6.85 11.19
CA GLN A 12 2.83 -7.12 10.30
C GLN A 12 1.65 -7.73 11.07
N GLU A 13 1.88 -8.81 11.83
CA GLU A 13 0.84 -9.45 12.65
C GLU A 13 0.27 -8.49 13.70
N LEU A 14 1.10 -7.60 14.26
CA LEU A 14 0.66 -6.57 15.19
C LEU A 14 -0.23 -5.53 14.52
N ALA A 15 0.15 -5.05 13.33
CA ALA A 15 -0.65 -4.08 12.58
C ALA A 15 -1.99 -4.68 12.16
N GLU A 16 -1.98 -5.90 11.64
CA GLU A 16 -3.18 -6.66 11.27
C GLU A 16 -4.11 -6.86 12.47
N ALA A 17 -3.58 -7.35 13.61
CA ALA A 17 -4.38 -7.55 14.82
C ALA A 17 -5.02 -6.25 15.33
N VAL A 18 -4.28 -5.13 15.30
CA VAL A 18 -4.82 -3.81 15.68
C VAL A 18 -5.90 -3.37 14.69
N ARG A 19 -5.69 -3.58 13.38
CA ARG A 19 -6.66 -3.23 12.34
C ARG A 19 -7.97 -4.01 12.53
N GLU A 20 -7.88 -5.31 12.75
CA GLU A 20 -9.03 -6.18 12.98
C GLU A 20 -9.79 -5.79 14.24
N PHE A 21 -9.10 -5.57 15.35
CA PHE A 21 -9.70 -5.08 16.59
C PHE A 21 -10.46 -3.77 16.39
N LEU A 22 -9.83 -2.78 15.74
CA LEU A 22 -10.45 -1.50 15.48
C LEU A 22 -11.70 -1.63 14.61
N GLN A 23 -11.69 -2.55 13.64
CA GLN A 23 -12.78 -2.74 12.69
C GLN A 23 -13.94 -3.59 13.25
N ALA A 24 -13.63 -4.67 13.96
CA ALA A 24 -14.62 -5.64 14.45
C ALA A 24 -15.19 -5.26 15.81
N GLU A 25 -14.39 -4.68 16.71
CA GLU A 25 -14.81 -4.40 18.08
C GLU A 25 -15.06 -2.92 18.34
N ILE A 26 -14.18 -2.04 17.88
CA ILE A 26 -14.29 -0.61 18.19
C ILE A 26 -15.27 0.12 17.27
N LEU A 27 -15.13 -0.01 15.96
CA LEU A 27 -15.95 0.73 14.99
C LEU A 27 -17.46 0.58 15.20
N PRO A 28 -18.02 -0.60 15.56
CA PRO A 28 -19.45 -0.76 15.82
C PRO A 28 -19.93 -0.01 17.07
N THR A 29 -19.05 0.28 18.03
CA THR A 29 -19.40 0.96 19.30
C THR A 29 -19.42 2.49 19.18
N ILE A 30 -19.03 3.05 18.04
CA ILE A 30 -18.92 4.49 17.85
C ILE A 30 -20.19 5.05 17.22
N ASP A 31 -20.95 5.78 18.03
CA ASP A 31 -22.15 6.51 17.59
C ASP A 31 -21.83 7.89 17.01
N ASP A 32 -20.76 8.55 17.48
CA ASP A 32 -20.34 9.86 16.96
C ASP A 32 -19.80 9.75 15.53
N HIS A 33 -20.47 10.42 14.59
CA HIS A 33 -20.15 10.34 13.17
C HIS A 33 -18.72 10.84 12.86
N ARG A 34 -18.27 11.90 13.51
CA ARG A 34 -16.93 12.47 13.25
C ARG A 34 -15.84 11.52 13.72
N LEU A 35 -16.01 10.92 14.89
CA LEU A 35 -15.12 9.91 15.42
C LEU A 35 -15.13 8.65 14.55
N LYS A 36 -16.31 8.18 14.13
CA LYS A 36 -16.46 7.03 13.23
C LYS A 36 -15.70 7.23 11.93
N PHE A 37 -15.82 8.41 11.32
CA PHE A 37 -15.06 8.76 10.10
C PHE A 37 -13.54 8.72 10.35
N ARG A 38 -13.07 9.32 11.46
CA ARG A 38 -11.64 9.31 11.81
C ARG A 38 -11.11 7.89 12.06
N THR A 39 -11.91 7.03 12.69
CA THR A 39 -11.57 5.61 12.90
C THR A 39 -11.44 4.86 11.58
N LEU A 40 -12.36 5.08 10.62
CA LEU A 40 -12.25 4.53 9.28
C LEU A 40 -10.97 5.00 8.56
N VAL A 41 -10.63 6.29 8.69
CA VAL A 41 -9.37 6.83 8.13
C VAL A 41 -8.16 6.15 8.76
N ALA A 42 -8.15 5.96 10.08
CA ALA A 42 -7.07 5.27 10.78
C ALA A 42 -6.92 3.81 10.34
N ILE A 43 -8.03 3.06 10.26
CA ILE A 43 -8.05 1.66 9.78
C ILE A 43 -7.50 1.56 8.35
N ASN A 44 -7.87 2.49 7.46
CA ASN A 44 -7.34 2.54 6.11
C ASN A 44 -5.85 2.86 6.07
N GLY A 45 -5.40 3.82 6.88
CA GLY A 45 -3.98 4.17 7.02
C GLY A 45 -3.13 2.99 7.54
N LEU A 46 -3.66 2.24 8.51
CA LEU A 46 -3.00 1.06 9.05
C LEU A 46 -2.84 -0.04 7.99
N GLY A 47 -3.86 -0.25 7.16
CA GLY A 47 -3.76 -1.17 6.03
C GLY A 47 -2.74 -0.76 4.97
N ILE A 48 -2.47 0.54 4.79
CA ILE A 48 -1.37 1.02 3.91
C ILE A 48 -0.02 0.68 4.55
N ALA A 49 0.15 0.96 5.84
CA ALA A 49 1.37 0.65 6.57
C ALA A 49 1.68 -0.86 6.59
N GLU A 50 0.67 -1.73 6.75
CA GLU A 50 0.80 -3.18 6.62
C GLU A 50 1.43 -3.60 5.28
N ARG A 51 0.96 -3.01 4.17
CA ARG A 51 1.45 -3.33 2.83
C ARG A 51 2.88 -2.82 2.58
N GLU A 52 3.24 -1.65 3.12
CA GLU A 52 4.63 -1.17 3.07
C GLU A 52 5.58 -2.05 3.88
N LEU A 53 5.15 -2.53 5.05
CA LEU A 53 5.91 -3.49 5.86
C LEU A 53 6.11 -4.83 5.14
N TRP A 54 5.15 -5.26 4.31
CA TRP A 54 5.30 -6.45 3.47
C TRP A 54 6.32 -6.26 2.33
N GLU A 55 6.33 -5.09 1.68
CA GLU A 55 7.30 -4.82 0.60
C GLU A 55 8.74 -4.69 1.09
N THR A 56 9.01 -4.20 2.31
CA THR A 56 10.38 -4.25 2.85
C THR A 56 10.95 -5.68 3.02
N ALA A 57 10.11 -6.71 2.97
CA ALA A 57 10.53 -8.11 3.05
C ALA A 57 10.74 -8.78 1.68
N ALA A 58 10.27 -8.19 0.58
CA ALA A 58 10.41 -8.75 -0.77
C ALA A 58 11.27 -7.84 -1.66
N PRO A 59 12.30 -8.35 -2.35
CA PRO A 59 13.08 -7.54 -3.27
C PRO A 59 12.25 -7.27 -4.53
N VAL A 60 11.45 -6.21 -4.52
CA VAL A 60 10.80 -5.69 -5.72
C VAL A 60 11.86 -4.94 -6.53
N PRO A 61 12.02 -5.19 -7.84
CA PRO A 61 12.88 -4.37 -8.69
C PRO A 61 12.21 -3.00 -8.81
N ASN A 62 12.50 -2.12 -7.87
CA ASN A 62 11.95 -0.77 -7.87
C ASN A 62 12.66 0.01 -8.97
N ARG A 63 11.91 0.41 -10.00
CA ARG A 63 12.38 1.38 -10.99
C ARG A 63 12.85 2.63 -10.23
N SER A 64 14.04 3.11 -10.56
CA SER A 64 14.65 4.19 -9.78
C SER A 64 13.87 5.50 -9.98
N ARG A 65 13.94 6.41 -9.00
CA ARG A 65 13.38 7.77 -9.15
C ARG A 65 14.01 8.52 -10.33
N GLU A 66 15.22 8.12 -10.73
CA GLU A 66 15.94 8.67 -11.88
C GLU A 66 15.29 8.22 -13.21
N ASP A 67 14.86 6.97 -13.32
CA ASP A 67 14.13 6.46 -14.49
C ASP A 67 12.80 7.19 -14.70
N ASP A 68 12.13 7.57 -13.61
CA ASP A 68 10.86 8.32 -13.64
C ASP A 68 11.05 9.75 -14.13
N TRP A 69 12.11 10.41 -13.66
CA TRP A 69 12.45 11.76 -14.07
C TRP A 69 12.88 11.82 -15.54
N GLU A 70 13.65 10.84 -15.99
CA GLU A 70 14.08 10.75 -17.38
C GLU A 70 12.89 10.51 -18.32
N LEU A 71 11.96 9.60 -17.95
CA LEU A 71 10.73 9.40 -18.71
C LEU A 71 9.89 10.69 -18.78
N ALA A 72 9.72 11.40 -17.66
CA ALA A 72 8.99 12.67 -17.63
C ALA A 72 9.67 13.76 -18.47
N ARG A 73 11.01 13.82 -18.47
CA ARG A 73 11.80 14.75 -19.30
C ARG A 73 11.56 14.50 -20.79
N ARG A 74 11.65 13.25 -21.22
CA ARG A 74 11.44 12.82 -22.60
C ARG A 74 10.03 13.12 -23.11
N ILE A 75 9.01 12.82 -22.29
CA ILE A 75 7.62 13.17 -22.60
C ILE A 75 7.43 14.69 -22.81
N ARG A 76 7.99 15.51 -21.92
CA ARG A 76 7.90 16.99 -22.05
C ARG A 76 8.65 17.53 -23.27
N ALA A 77 9.71 16.85 -23.70
CA ALA A 77 10.47 17.20 -24.90
C ALA A 77 9.80 16.73 -26.20
N GLY A 78 8.69 16.00 -26.13
CA GLY A 78 8.00 15.43 -27.28
C GLY A 78 8.63 14.12 -27.80
N ASP A 79 9.72 13.65 -27.19
CA ASP A 79 10.34 12.34 -27.46
C ASP A 79 9.65 11.26 -26.62
N VAL A 80 8.37 10.99 -26.90
CA VAL A 80 7.59 10.01 -26.14
C VAL A 80 8.01 8.60 -26.58
N PRO A 81 8.57 7.76 -25.68
CA PRO A 81 8.85 6.37 -26.02
C PRO A 81 7.57 5.62 -26.42
N GLU A 82 7.66 4.71 -27.39
CA GLU A 82 6.51 3.89 -27.83
C GLU A 82 5.91 3.07 -26.67
N ASN A 83 6.75 2.67 -25.71
CA ASN A 83 6.33 1.93 -24.52
C ASN A 83 5.97 2.82 -23.31
N ALA A 84 5.82 4.14 -23.47
CA ALA A 84 5.51 5.03 -22.35
C ALA A 84 4.18 4.68 -21.66
N ILE A 85 3.14 4.37 -22.44
CA ILE A 85 1.83 3.98 -21.91
C ILE A 85 1.90 2.66 -21.09
N PRO A 86 2.43 1.54 -21.62
CA PRO A 86 2.53 0.32 -20.84
C PRO A 86 3.41 0.49 -19.60
N LEU A 87 4.50 1.26 -19.68
CA LEU A 87 5.34 1.57 -18.52
C LEU A 87 4.56 2.32 -17.42
N LEU A 88 3.86 3.40 -17.79
CA LEU A 88 3.08 4.19 -16.83
C LEU A 88 1.94 3.37 -16.21
N LYS A 89 1.30 2.50 -17.00
CA LYS A 89 0.26 1.58 -16.49
C LYS A 89 0.83 0.62 -15.45
N GLU A 90 1.99 0.04 -15.69
CA GLU A 90 2.63 -0.87 -14.74
C GLU A 90 3.00 -0.15 -13.44
N GLN A 91 3.49 1.09 -13.51
CA GLN A 91 3.78 1.90 -12.33
C GLN A 91 2.54 2.25 -11.52
N VAL A 92 1.48 2.69 -12.20
CA VAL A 92 0.20 2.96 -11.53
C VAL A 92 -0.35 1.68 -10.93
N ALA A 93 -0.23 0.54 -11.61
CA ALA A 93 -0.65 -0.75 -11.10
C ALA A 93 0.12 -1.12 -9.81
N GLN A 94 1.44 -0.94 -9.77
CA GLN A 94 2.22 -1.13 -8.54
C GLN A 94 1.74 -0.22 -7.40
N LYS A 95 1.56 1.08 -7.66
CA LYS A 95 1.05 2.04 -6.66
C LYS A 95 -0.37 1.68 -6.19
N LEU A 96 -1.22 1.16 -7.07
CA LEU A 96 -2.57 0.72 -6.75
C LEU A 96 -2.59 -0.59 -5.96
N ARG A 97 -1.66 -1.53 -6.19
CA ARG A 97 -1.51 -2.72 -5.33
C ARG A 97 -1.28 -2.33 -3.87
N ILE A 98 -0.56 -1.23 -3.65
CA ILE A 98 -0.30 -0.68 -2.31
C ILE A 98 -1.44 0.22 -1.83
N SER A 99 -2.02 1.06 -2.68
CA SER A 99 -2.98 2.05 -2.20
C SER A 99 -4.39 1.46 -2.09
N ASN A 100 -4.83 0.72 -3.11
CA ASN A 100 -6.15 0.12 -3.17
C ASN A 100 -6.26 -0.93 -4.31
N PRO A 101 -6.05 -2.24 -4.01
CA PRO A 101 -6.04 -3.30 -5.01
C PRO A 101 -7.34 -3.43 -5.81
N ARG A 102 -8.48 -3.00 -5.26
CA ARG A 102 -9.79 -3.09 -5.93
C ARG A 102 -9.85 -2.26 -7.21
N TYR A 103 -9.03 -1.23 -7.34
CA TYR A 103 -8.97 -0.42 -8.56
C TYR A 103 -8.23 -1.12 -9.70
N LEU A 104 -7.39 -2.13 -9.45
CA LEU A 104 -6.77 -2.93 -10.51
C LEU A 104 -7.80 -3.78 -11.24
N ALA A 105 -8.65 -4.48 -10.49
CA ALA A 105 -9.69 -5.35 -11.02
C ALA A 105 -10.76 -4.62 -11.86
N ARG A 106 -10.80 -3.28 -11.83
CA ARG A 106 -11.73 -2.46 -12.60
C ARG A 106 -11.21 -2.08 -13.99
N TYR A 107 -9.90 -2.18 -14.22
CA TYR A 107 -9.23 -1.71 -15.44
C TYR A 107 -8.34 -2.78 -16.11
N GLU A 108 -8.48 -4.05 -15.70
CA GLU A 108 -8.11 -5.23 -16.51
C GLU A 108 -9.21 -5.52 -17.55
#